data_AF-A0A929Q0H1-F1
#
_entry.id   AF-A0A929Q0H1-F1
#
_cell.length_a   1.000
_cell.length_b   1.000
_cell.length_c   1.000
_cell.angle_alpha   90.00
_cell.angle_beta   90.00
_cell.angle_gamma   90.00
#
_symmetry.space_group_name_H-M   'P 1'
#
loop_
_entity.id
_entity.type
_entity.pdbx_description
1 polymer ?
#
loop_
_entity_poly.entity_id
_entity_poly.type
_entity_poly.pdbx_seq_one_letter_code
_entity_poly.pdbx_strand_id
1 'polypeptide(L)'
;MNCVLLGYGTVGRSVEALCQDHPDLNLKHVFVRPSKASEPYFTSRGQDIVSDDQIDLVFECLNGLEPANTLIRTALEHGKHVISSNKAVMSKYLPDYVNLARQHGGSVSIEATVGGGIPILDALLKLSRAEELNGFEGILNGTSNYILTSMESTGASFEEALQAAIEKGYAEADPTNDIEGIDVWYKTLLAASLLTRSPVCSLPNPVGISKISAQDFAFAKANGRKIRHLATIARKEDRHSALIAPVFVKENDFFGSVNENYNAQLVYGKSFGKLGYYGQGAGGLATAQALVADALDVVDGRIRQIRLDQTSALDSSLIVMDWIVRPSALKDPINAFVGFEDAVPFENVEMASQKYGKDEHLESDSKNNSNSMMHLEQKSHTTLGTDLSGPSIQSGYWFIPQKTLDSLEALRDRDPEMMIGVWKNQ
;
A
#
# COMPACT_ATOMS: atom_id res chain seq x y z
N MET A 1 11.90 -30.46 -9.84
CA MET A 1 12.33 -29.34 -10.69
C MET A 1 13.71 -28.88 -10.25
N ASN A 2 14.61 -28.65 -11.20
CA ASN A 2 15.90 -28.02 -10.94
C ASN A 2 15.71 -26.51 -10.89
N CYS A 3 16.20 -25.90 -9.82
CA CYS A 3 16.00 -24.50 -9.52
C CYS A 3 17.34 -23.75 -9.46
N VAL A 4 17.30 -22.46 -9.76
CA VAL A 4 18.40 -21.54 -9.46
C VAL A 4 17.90 -20.36 -8.64
N LEU A 5 18.77 -19.77 -7.84
CA LEU A 5 18.47 -18.62 -6.99
C LEU A 5 19.32 -17.42 -7.39
N LEU A 6 18.67 -16.30 -7.72
CA LEU A 6 19.33 -15.04 -8.02
C LEU A 6 19.29 -14.14 -6.79
N GLY A 7 20.45 -13.97 -6.14
CA GLY A 7 20.57 -13.16 -4.93
C GLY A 7 20.50 -13.98 -3.64
N TYR A 8 21.48 -13.77 -2.78
CA TYR A 8 21.67 -14.54 -1.54
C TYR A 8 21.72 -13.61 -0.30
N GLY A 9 20.73 -12.73 -0.23
CA GLY A 9 20.46 -11.88 0.95
C GLY A 9 19.61 -12.60 2.00
N THR A 10 18.94 -11.85 2.87
CA THR A 10 18.06 -12.39 3.92
C THR A 10 16.96 -13.31 3.37
N VAL A 11 16.32 -12.90 2.27
CA VAL A 11 15.27 -13.71 1.59
C VAL A 11 15.90 -14.93 0.91
N GLY A 12 16.93 -14.76 0.08
CA GLY A 12 17.55 -15.87 -0.65
C GLY A 12 18.08 -16.99 0.25
N ARG A 13 18.70 -16.66 1.39
CA ARG A 13 19.10 -17.67 2.40
C ARG A 13 17.90 -18.42 2.98
N SER A 14 16.80 -17.72 3.21
CA SER A 14 15.57 -18.32 3.72
C SER A 14 14.91 -19.22 2.67
N VAL A 15 14.99 -18.87 1.38
CA VAL A 15 14.53 -19.73 0.27
C VAL A 15 15.35 -21.02 0.23
N GLU A 16 16.68 -20.92 0.25
CA GLU A 16 17.54 -22.10 0.28
C GLU A 16 17.23 -23.01 1.47
N ALA A 17 17.08 -22.44 2.67
CA ALA A 17 16.72 -23.19 3.86
C ALA A 17 15.38 -23.91 3.72
N LEU A 18 14.33 -23.23 3.24
CA LEU A 18 13.02 -23.84 3.04
C LEU A 18 13.01 -24.91 1.94
N CYS A 19 13.78 -24.74 0.86
CA CYS A 19 13.88 -25.75 -0.19
C CYS A 19 14.43 -27.10 0.31
N GLN A 20 15.18 -27.12 1.43
CA GLN A 20 15.68 -28.38 2.01
C GLN A 20 14.55 -29.31 2.47
N ASP A 21 13.39 -28.75 2.84
CA ASP A 21 12.20 -29.50 3.26
C ASP A 21 11.32 -29.93 2.06
N HIS A 22 11.68 -29.53 0.83
CA HIS A 22 10.92 -29.79 -0.38
C HIS A 22 11.78 -30.49 -1.43
N PRO A 23 11.83 -31.84 -1.44
CA PRO A 23 12.70 -32.61 -2.36
C PRO A 23 12.36 -32.40 -3.84
N ASP A 24 11.16 -31.91 -4.16
CA ASP A 24 10.74 -31.55 -5.51
C ASP A 24 11.44 -30.27 -6.02
N LEU A 25 12.09 -29.50 -5.16
CA LEU A 25 12.82 -28.27 -5.50
C LEU A 25 14.33 -28.49 -5.31
N ASN A 26 15.03 -28.73 -6.41
CA ASN A 26 16.46 -29.06 -6.40
C ASN A 26 17.30 -27.83 -6.75
N LEU A 27 17.73 -27.07 -5.74
CA LEU A 27 18.54 -25.87 -5.94
C LEU A 27 19.97 -26.22 -6.43
N LYS A 28 20.27 -25.88 -7.68
CA LYS A 28 21.55 -26.21 -8.34
C LYS A 28 22.61 -25.15 -8.17
N HIS A 29 22.21 -23.89 -8.36
CA HIS A 29 23.14 -22.77 -8.40
C HIS A 29 22.54 -21.53 -7.73
N VAL A 30 23.43 -20.73 -7.15
CA VAL A 30 23.07 -19.42 -6.60
C VAL A 30 23.91 -18.34 -7.27
N PHE A 31 23.25 -17.39 -7.91
CA PHE A 31 23.90 -16.20 -8.44
C PHE A 31 24.17 -15.19 -7.32
N VAL A 32 25.45 -14.87 -7.13
CA VAL A 32 25.94 -13.88 -6.16
C VAL A 32 26.96 -12.95 -6.79
N ARG A 33 27.19 -11.80 -6.15
CA ARG A 33 28.33 -10.94 -6.51
C ARG A 33 29.63 -11.73 -6.30
N PRO A 34 30.67 -11.55 -7.16
CA PRO A 34 31.93 -12.30 -7.05
C PRO A 34 32.56 -12.27 -5.65
N SER A 35 32.47 -11.14 -4.95
CA SER A 35 32.99 -10.96 -3.59
C SER A 35 32.27 -11.77 -2.51
N LYS A 36 31.13 -12.40 -2.82
CA LYS A 36 30.31 -13.21 -1.91
C LYS A 36 30.29 -14.70 -2.28
N ALA A 37 31.08 -15.13 -3.27
CA ALA A 37 31.16 -16.51 -3.73
C ALA A 37 31.93 -17.40 -2.72
N SER A 38 31.29 -17.79 -1.62
CA SER A 38 31.90 -18.60 -0.57
C SER A 38 31.69 -20.11 -0.73
N GLU A 39 30.73 -20.54 -1.53
CA GLU A 39 30.35 -21.94 -1.71
C GLU A 39 30.58 -22.44 -3.14
N PRO A 40 30.83 -23.74 -3.37
CA PRO A 40 31.10 -24.28 -4.71
C PRO A 40 29.96 -24.11 -5.72
N TYR A 41 28.71 -24.02 -5.24
CA TYR A 41 27.52 -23.85 -6.08
C TYR A 41 27.15 -22.36 -6.31
N PHE A 42 27.95 -21.44 -5.76
CA PHE A 42 27.81 -20.02 -6.04
C PHE A 42 28.50 -19.65 -7.36
N THR A 43 27.88 -18.75 -8.11
CA THR A 43 28.42 -18.27 -9.39
C THR A 43 28.13 -16.78 -9.59
N SER A 44 29.00 -16.11 -10.34
CA SER A 44 28.74 -14.74 -10.84
C SER A 44 28.32 -14.72 -12.31
N ARG A 45 28.15 -15.89 -12.93
CA ARG A 45 27.71 -16.05 -14.33
C ARG A 45 26.20 -16.27 -14.36
N GLY A 46 25.46 -15.20 -14.11
CA GLY A 46 24.00 -15.27 -13.99
C GLY A 46 23.30 -15.75 -15.27
N GLN A 47 23.76 -15.28 -16.45
CA GLN A 47 23.18 -15.68 -17.73
C GLN A 47 23.33 -17.18 -17.98
N ASP A 48 24.53 -17.73 -17.78
CA ASP A 48 24.80 -19.16 -17.95
C ASP A 48 23.81 -20.05 -17.20
N ILE A 49 23.47 -19.71 -15.95
CA ILE A 49 22.57 -20.54 -15.14
C ILE A 49 21.09 -20.34 -15.45
N VAL A 50 20.69 -19.15 -15.93
CA VAL A 50 19.29 -18.89 -16.31
C VAL A 50 19.01 -19.25 -17.77
N SER A 51 20.02 -19.64 -18.56
CA SER A 51 19.84 -20.21 -19.90
C SER A 51 20.11 -21.71 -19.98
N ASP A 52 20.56 -22.36 -18.89
CA ASP A 52 20.84 -23.81 -18.86
C ASP A 52 19.58 -24.64 -19.07
N ASP A 53 19.57 -25.51 -20.07
CA ASP A 53 18.45 -26.40 -20.43
C ASP A 53 18.04 -27.37 -19.31
N GLN A 54 18.90 -27.61 -18.32
CA GLN A 54 18.58 -28.44 -17.17
C GLN A 54 17.80 -27.70 -16.08
N ILE A 55 17.67 -26.37 -16.15
CA ILE A 55 17.00 -25.55 -15.14
C ILE A 55 15.56 -25.27 -15.55
N ASP A 56 14.63 -25.58 -14.65
CA ASP A 56 13.19 -25.40 -14.86
C ASP A 56 12.69 -24.05 -14.30
N LEU A 57 13.26 -23.63 -13.16
CA LEU A 57 12.71 -22.57 -12.31
C LEU A 57 13.80 -21.63 -11.79
N VAL A 58 13.47 -20.33 -11.75
CA VAL A 58 14.32 -19.25 -11.26
C VAL A 58 13.63 -18.54 -10.10
N PHE A 59 14.22 -18.62 -8.91
CA PHE A 59 13.91 -17.72 -7.80
C PHE A 59 14.70 -16.42 -7.99
N GLU A 60 14.02 -15.28 -8.08
CA GLU A 60 14.65 -13.97 -8.24
C GLU A 60 14.45 -13.12 -6.98
N CYS A 61 15.57 -12.85 -6.30
CA CYS A 61 15.64 -12.16 -5.01
C CYS A 61 16.67 -11.01 -5.04
N LEU A 62 16.97 -10.46 -6.22
CA LEU A 62 17.85 -9.30 -6.34
C LEU A 62 17.08 -8.03 -5.97
N ASN A 63 17.81 -6.93 -5.82
CA ASN A 63 17.26 -5.60 -5.63
C ASN A 63 17.52 -4.75 -6.86
N GLY A 64 16.62 -3.82 -7.16
CA GLY A 64 16.77 -2.86 -8.26
C GLY A 64 16.47 -3.47 -9.63
N LEU A 65 16.75 -2.70 -10.68
CA LEU A 65 16.36 -3.05 -12.05
C LEU A 65 17.35 -3.96 -12.77
N GLU A 66 18.65 -3.69 -12.64
CA GLU A 66 19.71 -4.48 -13.29
C GLU A 66 20.69 -5.01 -12.23
N PRO A 67 21.20 -6.25 -12.38
CA PRO A 67 21.05 -7.15 -13.53
C PRO A 67 19.74 -7.97 -13.55
N ALA A 68 18.80 -7.69 -12.63
CA ALA A 68 17.57 -8.47 -12.48
C ALA A 68 16.77 -8.58 -13.79
N ASN A 69 16.52 -7.47 -14.48
CA ASN A 69 15.75 -7.46 -15.71
C ASN A 69 16.42 -8.28 -16.82
N THR A 70 17.74 -8.12 -17.00
CA THR A 70 18.50 -8.94 -17.96
C THR A 70 18.31 -10.43 -17.68
N LEU A 71 18.49 -10.86 -16.42
CA LEU A 71 18.41 -12.28 -16.05
C LEU A 71 16.98 -12.84 -16.13
N ILE A 72 15.97 -12.06 -15.75
CA ILE A 72 14.55 -12.47 -15.85
C ILE A 72 14.16 -12.66 -17.31
N ARG A 73 14.53 -11.72 -18.20
CA ARG A 73 14.22 -11.85 -19.64
C ARG A 73 14.86 -13.09 -20.24
N THR A 74 16.15 -13.29 -19.98
CA THR A 74 16.86 -14.48 -20.48
C THR A 74 16.21 -15.76 -19.98
N ALA A 75 15.84 -15.83 -18.69
CA ALA A 75 15.14 -17.00 -18.14
C ALA A 75 13.81 -17.29 -18.89
N LEU A 76 12.99 -16.26 -19.07
CA LEU A 76 11.68 -16.40 -19.72
C LEU A 76 11.81 -16.75 -21.20
N GLU A 77 12.79 -16.18 -21.92
CA GLU A 77 13.11 -16.53 -23.31
C GLU A 77 13.54 -18.00 -23.49
N HIS A 78 14.10 -18.60 -22.44
CA HIS A 78 14.43 -20.03 -22.38
C HIS A 78 13.30 -20.89 -21.78
N GLY A 79 12.08 -20.35 -21.70
CA GLY A 79 10.89 -21.07 -21.26
C GLY A 79 10.84 -21.39 -19.76
N LYS A 80 11.66 -20.72 -18.94
CA LYS A 80 11.75 -21.01 -17.50
C LYS A 80 10.62 -20.35 -16.72
N HIS A 81 10.28 -20.95 -15.58
CA HIS A 81 9.38 -20.33 -14.61
C HIS A 81 10.15 -19.34 -13.75
N VAL A 82 9.67 -18.10 -13.64
CA VAL A 82 10.30 -17.05 -12.81
C VAL A 82 9.38 -16.70 -11.64
N ILE A 83 9.94 -16.74 -10.43
CA ILE A 83 9.24 -16.37 -9.20
C ILE A 83 10.08 -15.30 -8.52
N SER A 84 9.51 -14.12 -8.30
CA SER A 84 10.28 -12.95 -7.86
C SER A 84 9.72 -12.30 -6.60
N SER A 85 10.64 -11.79 -5.77
CA SER A 85 10.33 -10.87 -4.67
C SER A 85 10.72 -9.41 -4.97
N ASN A 86 11.24 -9.12 -6.17
CA ASN A 86 11.78 -7.82 -6.54
C ASN A 86 10.69 -6.90 -7.11
N LYS A 87 10.09 -6.10 -6.23
CA LYS A 87 9.02 -5.17 -6.58
C LYS A 87 9.43 -4.17 -7.66
N ALA A 88 10.65 -3.63 -7.60
CA ALA A 88 11.08 -2.53 -8.47
C ALA A 88 11.17 -2.96 -9.93
N VAL A 89 11.73 -4.15 -10.18
CA VAL A 89 11.82 -4.68 -11.55
C VAL A 89 10.47 -5.18 -12.04
N MET A 90 9.70 -5.84 -11.17
CA MET A 90 8.38 -6.35 -11.50
C MET A 90 7.39 -5.23 -11.81
N SER A 91 7.33 -4.16 -11.00
CA SER A 91 6.41 -3.05 -11.24
C SER A 91 6.67 -2.33 -12.56
N LYS A 92 7.91 -2.40 -13.08
CA LYS A 92 8.30 -1.74 -14.33
C LYS A 92 8.07 -2.61 -15.56
N TYR A 93 8.36 -3.91 -15.48
CA TYR A 93 8.45 -4.79 -16.65
C TYR A 93 7.49 -5.99 -16.61
N LEU A 94 6.59 -6.10 -15.62
CA LEU A 94 5.64 -7.21 -15.52
C LEU A 94 4.86 -7.46 -16.83
N PRO A 95 4.35 -6.46 -17.57
CA PRO A 95 3.68 -6.71 -18.85
C PRO A 95 4.57 -7.41 -19.88
N ASP A 96 5.84 -7.02 -19.97
CA ASP A 96 6.81 -7.64 -20.87
C ASP A 96 7.11 -9.08 -20.44
N TYR A 97 7.26 -9.31 -19.12
CA TYR A 97 7.54 -10.64 -18.58
C TYR A 97 6.38 -11.60 -18.78
N VAL A 98 5.14 -11.16 -18.56
CA VAL A 98 3.93 -11.96 -18.84
C VAL A 98 3.85 -12.31 -20.33
N ASN A 99 4.21 -11.37 -21.21
CA ASN A 99 4.24 -11.63 -22.65
C ASN A 99 5.33 -12.63 -23.05
N LEU A 100 6.55 -12.49 -22.53
CA LEU A 100 7.64 -13.44 -22.79
C LEU A 100 7.30 -14.84 -22.28
N ALA A 101 6.78 -14.94 -21.05
CA ALA A 101 6.33 -16.21 -20.48
C ALA A 101 5.32 -16.91 -21.38
N ARG A 102 4.32 -16.16 -21.87
CA ARG A 102 3.31 -16.69 -22.81
C ARG A 102 3.91 -17.14 -24.15
N GLN A 103 4.91 -16.45 -24.66
CA GLN A 103 5.55 -16.78 -25.94
C GLN A 103 6.44 -18.02 -25.86
N HIS A 104 7.13 -18.22 -24.75
CA HIS A 104 8.17 -19.23 -24.60
C HIS A 104 7.76 -20.42 -23.71
N GLY A 105 6.58 -20.38 -23.09
CA GLY A 105 6.02 -21.50 -22.32
C GLY A 105 6.36 -21.50 -20.83
N GLY A 106 7.08 -20.49 -20.34
CA GLY A 106 7.36 -20.28 -18.93
C GLY A 106 6.18 -19.65 -18.15
N SER A 107 6.44 -19.19 -16.93
CA SER A 107 5.47 -18.43 -16.12
C SER A 107 6.15 -17.35 -15.30
N VAL A 108 5.35 -16.41 -14.79
CA VAL A 108 5.79 -15.36 -13.87
C VAL A 108 4.88 -15.38 -12.65
N SER A 109 5.46 -15.56 -11.47
CA SER A 109 4.77 -15.45 -10.17
C SER A 109 5.44 -14.36 -9.33
N ILE A 110 4.63 -13.58 -8.61
CA ILE A 110 5.08 -12.37 -7.92
C ILE A 110 4.48 -12.24 -6.51
N GLU A 111 3.96 -13.31 -5.91
CA GLU A 111 3.26 -13.21 -4.61
C GLU A 111 4.15 -12.51 -3.56
N ALA A 112 5.41 -12.91 -3.49
CA ALA A 112 6.42 -12.38 -2.58
C ALA A 112 6.71 -10.87 -2.73
N THR A 113 6.18 -10.19 -3.76
CA THR A 113 6.36 -8.75 -3.96
C THR A 113 5.42 -7.91 -3.09
N VAL A 114 4.24 -8.41 -2.71
CA VAL A 114 3.23 -7.67 -1.96
C VAL A 114 2.71 -8.52 -0.81
N GLY A 115 2.52 -7.93 0.37
CA GLY A 115 1.91 -8.65 1.50
C GLY A 115 2.85 -9.61 2.25
N GLY A 116 4.08 -9.85 1.78
CA GLY A 116 5.05 -10.69 2.48
C GLY A 116 4.63 -12.15 2.47
N GLY A 117 4.20 -12.68 3.61
CA GLY A 117 3.62 -14.04 3.70
C GLY A 117 2.09 -14.07 3.56
N ILE A 118 1.45 -12.91 3.37
CA ILE A 118 0.00 -12.84 3.15
C ILE A 118 -0.28 -13.10 1.66
N PRO A 119 -1.09 -14.10 1.28
CA PRO A 119 -1.33 -14.50 -0.11
C PRO A 119 -2.34 -13.56 -0.80
N ILE A 120 -1.98 -12.28 -0.90
CA ILE A 120 -2.87 -11.22 -1.32
C ILE A 120 -2.94 -11.08 -2.85
N LEU A 121 -1.84 -11.26 -3.58
CA LEU A 121 -1.90 -11.18 -5.04
C LEU A 121 -2.63 -12.40 -5.61
N ASP A 122 -2.43 -13.55 -4.99
CA ASP A 122 -3.14 -14.80 -5.24
C ASP A 122 -4.64 -14.67 -4.97
N ALA A 123 -5.00 -13.98 -3.88
CA ALA A 123 -6.39 -13.63 -3.61
C ALA A 123 -6.97 -12.73 -4.71
N LEU A 124 -6.25 -11.70 -5.17
CA LEU A 124 -6.70 -10.84 -6.28
C LEU A 124 -6.89 -11.65 -7.57
N LEU A 125 -5.93 -12.51 -7.92
CA LEU A 125 -6.00 -13.39 -9.10
C LEU A 125 -7.14 -14.40 -8.99
N LYS A 126 -7.45 -14.91 -7.80
CA LYS A 126 -8.55 -15.84 -7.58
C LYS A 126 -9.91 -15.16 -7.64
N LEU A 127 -10.07 -14.04 -6.95
CA LEU A 127 -11.36 -13.33 -6.82
C LEU A 127 -11.77 -12.67 -8.14
N SER A 128 -10.82 -12.07 -8.87
CA SER A 128 -11.05 -11.42 -10.17
C SER A 128 -11.53 -12.36 -11.30
N ARG A 129 -11.56 -13.67 -11.05
CA ARG A 129 -12.13 -14.66 -11.98
C ARG A 129 -13.64 -14.74 -11.91
N ALA A 130 -14.24 -14.39 -10.78
CA ALA A 130 -15.68 -14.52 -10.55
C ALA A 130 -16.42 -13.19 -10.78
N GLU A 131 -15.78 -12.06 -10.49
CA GLU A 131 -16.33 -10.72 -10.68
C GLU A 131 -15.23 -9.68 -10.85
N GLU A 132 -15.62 -8.46 -11.24
CA GLU A 132 -14.73 -7.30 -11.16
C GLU A 132 -14.60 -6.83 -9.71
N LEU A 133 -13.36 -6.62 -9.28
CA LEU A 133 -13.07 -6.10 -7.95
C LEU A 133 -13.23 -4.57 -7.93
N ASN A 134 -13.93 -4.06 -6.92
CA ASN A 134 -14.22 -2.63 -6.78
C ASN A 134 -13.04 -1.83 -6.21
N GLY A 135 -12.15 -2.49 -5.49
CA GLY A 135 -11.03 -1.79 -4.87
C GLY A 135 -10.21 -2.65 -3.94
N PHE A 136 -9.19 -2.02 -3.39
CA PHE A 136 -8.22 -2.59 -2.48
C PHE A 136 -7.76 -1.52 -1.50
N GLU A 137 -7.62 -1.86 -0.23
CA GLU A 137 -6.96 -1.01 0.76
C GLU A 137 -5.93 -1.83 1.53
N GLY A 138 -4.81 -1.24 1.94
CA GLY A 138 -3.88 -1.99 2.76
C GLY A 138 -2.81 -1.17 3.48
N ILE A 139 -2.45 -1.66 4.66
CA ILE A 139 -1.16 -1.41 5.30
C ILE A 139 -0.17 -2.36 4.63
N LEU A 140 0.73 -1.80 3.83
CA LEU A 140 1.63 -2.59 2.97
C LEU A 140 3.10 -2.57 3.41
N ASN A 141 3.46 -1.77 4.41
CA ASN A 141 4.84 -1.64 4.87
C ASN A 141 4.93 -1.78 6.39
N GLY A 142 5.63 -2.82 6.85
CA GLY A 142 5.77 -3.13 8.28
C GLY A 142 6.65 -2.14 9.02
N THR A 143 7.64 -1.54 8.35
CA THR A 143 8.56 -0.54 8.94
C THR A 143 7.81 0.73 9.32
N SER A 144 7.07 1.31 8.38
CA SER A 144 6.26 2.51 8.60
C SER A 144 5.15 2.23 9.61
N ASN A 145 4.52 1.05 9.57
CA ASN A 145 3.51 0.68 10.56
C ASN A 145 4.10 0.51 11.97
N TYR A 146 5.31 -0.06 12.09
CA TYR A 146 6.01 -0.14 13.36
C TYR A 146 6.32 1.25 13.92
N ILE A 147 6.83 2.17 13.09
CA ILE A 147 7.13 3.54 13.50
C ILE A 147 5.87 4.23 14.02
N LEU A 148 4.77 4.20 13.23
CA LEU A 148 3.50 4.82 13.62
C LEU A 148 2.93 4.23 14.91
N THR A 149 2.96 2.90 15.06
CA THR A 149 2.44 2.21 16.25
C THR A 149 3.33 2.42 17.48
N SER A 150 4.65 2.58 17.29
CA SER A 150 5.59 2.95 18.34
C SER A 150 5.29 4.37 18.83
N MET A 151 5.19 5.36 17.93
CA MET A 151 4.82 6.73 18.29
C MET A 151 3.47 6.79 19.02
N GLU A 152 2.48 6.04 18.54
CA GLU A 152 1.15 5.93 19.17
C GLU A 152 1.22 5.45 20.62
N SER A 153 2.02 4.40 20.87
CA SER A 153 2.06 3.72 22.17
C SER A 153 2.96 4.39 23.20
N THR A 154 4.05 5.02 22.77
CA THR A 154 5.04 5.63 23.67
C THR A 154 4.95 7.15 23.75
N GLY A 155 4.31 7.80 22.76
CA GLY A 155 4.33 9.25 22.62
C GLY A 155 5.68 9.82 22.15
N ALA A 156 6.59 8.96 21.66
CA ALA A 156 7.90 9.35 21.17
C ALA A 156 7.84 10.24 19.91
N SER A 157 8.92 10.97 19.66
CA SER A 157 9.08 11.68 18.39
C SER A 157 9.23 10.71 17.21
N PHE A 158 9.10 11.22 15.99
CA PHE A 158 9.34 10.44 14.77
C PHE A 158 10.77 9.90 14.74
N GLU A 159 11.75 10.74 15.08
CA GLU A 159 13.17 10.40 15.10
C GLU A 159 13.48 9.31 16.12
N GLU A 160 12.92 9.41 17.33
CA GLU A 160 13.06 8.39 18.37
C GLU A 160 12.46 7.05 17.95
N ALA A 161 11.25 7.07 17.38
CA ALA A 161 10.58 5.86 16.89
C ALA A 161 11.31 5.24 15.69
N LEU A 162 11.84 6.06 14.78
CA LEU A 162 12.66 5.60 13.66
C LEU A 162 13.96 4.97 14.16
N GLN A 163 14.66 5.62 15.10
CA GLN A 163 15.88 5.09 15.69
C GLN A 163 15.62 3.73 16.38
N ALA A 164 14.51 3.62 17.12
CA ALA A 164 14.11 2.34 17.71
C ALA A 164 13.78 1.26 16.66
N ALA A 165 13.22 1.64 15.50
CA ALA A 165 12.97 0.73 14.39
C ALA A 165 14.29 0.21 13.78
N ILE A 166 15.29 1.08 13.62
CA ILE A 166 16.63 0.72 13.14
C ILE A 166 17.32 -0.24 14.13
N GLU A 167 17.29 0.07 15.42
CA GLU A 167 17.90 -0.76 16.47
C GLU A 167 17.30 -2.16 16.57
N LYS A 168 15.99 -2.28 16.32
CA LYS A 168 15.31 -3.58 16.26
C LYS A 168 15.45 -4.30 14.92
N GLY A 169 16.12 -3.69 13.94
CA GLY A 169 16.29 -4.24 12.60
C GLY A 169 15.02 -4.24 11.75
N TYR A 170 14.01 -3.43 12.11
CA TYR A 170 12.82 -3.21 11.28
C TYR A 170 13.08 -2.21 10.16
N ALA A 171 13.94 -1.22 10.38
CA ALA A 171 14.36 -0.24 9.38
C ALA A 171 15.84 -0.43 9.01
N GLU A 172 16.17 -0.18 7.73
CA GLU A 172 17.57 -0.06 7.31
C GLU A 172 18.16 1.31 7.72
N ALA A 173 19.48 1.46 7.60
CA ALA A 173 20.16 2.72 7.92
C ALA A 173 19.69 3.90 7.04
N ASP A 174 19.30 3.60 5.80
CA ASP A 174 18.58 4.51 4.91
C ASP A 174 17.13 4.01 4.74
N PRO A 175 16.18 4.52 5.54
CA PRO A 175 14.78 4.08 5.56
C PRO A 175 13.91 4.84 4.55
N THR A 176 14.51 5.64 3.64
CA THR A 176 13.78 6.58 2.75
C THR A 176 12.63 5.90 2.01
N ASN A 177 12.85 4.69 1.49
CA ASN A 177 11.82 3.97 0.75
C ASN A 177 10.59 3.60 1.60
N ASP A 178 10.80 3.36 2.89
CA ASP A 178 9.74 2.97 3.82
C ASP A 178 8.98 4.20 4.32
N ILE A 179 9.71 5.24 4.75
CA ILE A 179 9.11 6.43 5.38
C ILE A 179 8.47 7.40 4.39
N GLU A 180 8.96 7.45 3.15
CA GLU A 180 8.37 8.26 2.07
C GLU A 180 7.34 7.46 1.25
N GLY A 181 7.09 6.19 1.60
CA GLY A 181 6.05 5.39 0.97
C GLY A 181 6.39 4.85 -0.43
N ILE A 182 7.65 4.88 -0.85
CA ILE A 182 8.11 4.38 -2.16
C ILE A 182 7.95 2.86 -2.24
N ASP A 183 8.25 2.12 -1.17
CA ASP A 183 8.01 0.67 -1.11
C ASP A 183 6.50 0.34 -1.26
N VAL A 184 5.65 1.13 -0.61
CA VAL A 184 4.19 1.01 -0.73
C VAL A 184 3.74 1.34 -2.16
N TRP A 185 4.36 2.32 -2.81
CA TRP A 185 4.06 2.69 -4.20
C TRP A 185 4.32 1.54 -5.18
N TYR A 186 5.47 0.88 -5.10
CA TYR A 186 5.74 -0.29 -5.95
C TYR A 186 4.74 -1.43 -5.70
N LYS A 187 4.39 -1.69 -4.44
CA LYS A 187 3.39 -2.71 -4.08
C LYS A 187 2.00 -2.37 -4.63
N THR A 188 1.64 -1.08 -4.58
CA THR A 188 0.36 -0.57 -5.07
C THR A 188 0.27 -0.67 -6.59
N LEU A 189 1.35 -0.42 -7.34
CA LEU A 189 1.38 -0.63 -8.79
C LEU A 189 1.07 -2.08 -9.19
N LEU A 190 1.70 -3.03 -8.51
CA LEU A 190 1.51 -4.46 -8.76
C LEU A 190 0.09 -4.89 -8.39
N ALA A 191 -0.39 -4.50 -7.20
CA ALA A 191 -1.76 -4.78 -6.76
C ALA A 191 -2.81 -4.15 -7.70
N ALA A 192 -2.61 -2.90 -8.12
CA ALA A 192 -3.49 -2.21 -9.05
C ALA A 192 -3.51 -2.90 -10.42
N SER A 193 -2.34 -3.35 -10.91
CA SER A 193 -2.26 -4.07 -12.19
C SER A 193 -3.05 -5.37 -12.15
N LEU A 194 -2.96 -6.14 -11.06
CA LEU A 194 -3.73 -7.38 -10.92
C LEU A 194 -5.21 -7.13 -10.68
N LEU A 195 -5.55 -6.13 -9.87
CA LEU A 195 -6.94 -5.76 -9.56
C LEU A 195 -7.69 -5.25 -10.80
N THR A 196 -7.03 -4.44 -11.63
CA THR A 196 -7.60 -3.89 -12.87
C THR A 196 -7.45 -4.83 -14.06
N ARG A 197 -6.56 -5.83 -13.97
CA ARG A 197 -6.11 -6.66 -15.10
C ARG A 197 -5.55 -5.85 -16.26
N SER A 198 -4.99 -4.68 -15.96
CA SER A 198 -4.39 -3.74 -16.90
C SER A 198 -2.96 -3.45 -16.47
N PRO A 199 -2.02 -3.20 -17.40
CA PRO A 199 -0.73 -2.62 -17.06
C PRO A 199 -0.89 -1.25 -16.40
N VAL A 200 -0.66 -1.14 -15.09
CA VAL A 200 -0.61 0.15 -14.41
C VAL A 200 0.84 0.58 -14.30
N CYS A 201 1.22 1.59 -15.08
CA CYS A 201 2.62 2.02 -15.21
C CYS A 201 3.01 3.20 -14.30
N SER A 202 2.02 3.90 -13.73
CA SER A 202 2.25 5.04 -12.84
C SER A 202 1.06 5.24 -11.92
N LEU A 203 1.35 5.75 -10.72
CA LEU A 203 0.37 6.21 -9.75
C LEU A 203 0.82 7.58 -9.21
N PRO A 204 -0.08 8.37 -8.59
CA PRO A 204 0.33 9.58 -7.89
C PRO A 204 1.43 9.35 -6.86
N ASN A 205 2.19 10.40 -6.57
CA ASN A 205 3.27 10.33 -5.59
C ASN A 205 2.70 10.04 -4.18
N PRO A 206 3.33 9.14 -3.41
CA PRO A 206 2.90 8.86 -2.05
C PRO A 206 3.09 10.08 -1.15
N VAL A 207 2.20 10.22 -0.16
CA VAL A 207 2.43 11.04 1.03
C VAL A 207 3.05 10.12 2.09
N GLY A 208 4.28 10.44 2.49
CA GLY A 208 5.04 9.69 3.49
C GLY A 208 4.53 9.89 4.93
N ILE A 209 5.24 9.29 5.87
CA ILE A 209 4.99 9.41 7.32
C ILE A 209 5.97 10.35 8.03
N SER A 210 6.99 10.86 7.32
CA SER A 210 8.08 11.66 7.91
C SER A 210 7.64 13.01 8.49
N LYS A 211 6.47 13.52 8.10
CA LYS A 211 5.89 14.77 8.63
C LYS A 211 4.90 14.55 9.80
N ILE A 212 4.66 13.29 10.17
CA ILE A 212 3.82 12.93 11.32
C ILE A 212 4.62 13.16 12.62
N SER A 213 3.97 13.76 13.60
CA SER A 213 4.53 14.14 14.89
C SER A 213 3.73 13.54 16.05
N ALA A 214 4.29 13.60 17.27
CA ALA A 214 3.58 13.19 18.48
C ALA A 214 2.29 14.00 18.72
N GLN A 215 2.23 15.26 18.29
CA GLN A 215 1.02 16.07 18.36
C GLN A 215 -0.11 15.49 17.51
N ASP A 216 0.22 14.91 16.35
CA ASP A 216 -0.78 14.29 15.46
C ASP A 216 -1.41 13.05 16.10
N PHE A 217 -0.62 12.25 16.84
CA PHE A 217 -1.16 11.13 17.62
C PHE A 217 -2.00 11.56 18.80
N ALA A 218 -1.58 12.60 19.54
CA ALA A 218 -2.39 13.17 20.62
C ALA A 218 -3.74 13.68 20.10
N PHE A 219 -3.71 14.36 18.95
CA PHE A 219 -4.91 14.84 18.26
C PHE A 219 -5.81 13.68 17.77
N ALA A 220 -5.23 12.67 17.12
CA ALA A 220 -5.97 11.50 16.67
C ALA A 220 -6.67 10.79 17.84
N LYS A 221 -5.94 10.57 18.94
CA LYS A 221 -6.46 9.94 20.16
C LYS A 221 -7.61 10.72 20.78
N ALA A 222 -7.51 12.05 20.85
CA ALA A 222 -8.59 12.91 21.35
C ALA A 222 -9.88 12.78 20.54
N ASN A 223 -9.79 12.32 19.29
CA ASN A 223 -10.90 12.11 18.38
C ASN A 223 -11.24 10.61 18.17
N GLY A 224 -10.78 9.70 19.04
CA GLY A 224 -11.08 8.26 18.93
C GLY A 224 -10.47 7.58 17.70
N ARG A 225 -9.31 8.06 17.25
CA ARG A 225 -8.65 7.64 16.01
C ARG A 225 -7.20 7.28 16.22
N LYS A 226 -6.67 6.57 15.22
CA LYS A 226 -5.28 6.19 15.06
C LYS A 226 -4.79 6.60 13.67
N ILE A 227 -3.48 6.69 13.51
CA ILE A 227 -2.86 7.03 12.22
C ILE A 227 -2.22 5.77 11.65
N ARG A 228 -2.57 5.41 10.41
CA ARG A 228 -2.00 4.28 9.66
C ARG A 228 -1.60 4.75 8.27
N HIS A 229 -0.56 4.18 7.68
CA HIS A 229 -0.17 4.47 6.30
C HIS A 229 -0.86 3.48 5.36
N LEU A 230 -1.80 3.97 4.56
CA LEU A 230 -2.64 3.12 3.71
C LEU A 230 -2.38 3.39 2.23
N ALA A 231 -2.29 2.31 1.45
CA ALA A 231 -2.55 2.34 0.03
C ALA A 231 -4.04 2.05 -0.21
N THR A 232 -4.71 2.91 -0.97
CA THR A 232 -6.10 2.75 -1.42
C THR A 232 -6.11 2.69 -2.93
N ILE A 233 -6.82 1.72 -3.50
CA ILE A 233 -7.07 1.59 -4.92
C ILE A 233 -8.59 1.52 -5.10
N ALA A 234 -9.14 2.43 -5.89
CA ALA A 234 -10.54 2.39 -6.31
C ALA A 234 -10.60 1.99 -7.78
N ARG A 235 -11.54 1.12 -8.14
CA ARG A 235 -11.82 0.75 -9.53
C ARG A 235 -13.30 0.90 -9.82
N LYS A 236 -13.59 1.53 -10.95
CA LYS A 236 -14.93 1.64 -11.52
C LYS A 236 -14.84 1.42 -13.01
N GLU A 237 -15.38 0.30 -13.49
CA GLU A 237 -15.35 -0.09 -14.90
C GLU A 237 -13.90 -0.16 -15.43
N ASP A 238 -13.59 0.62 -16.48
CA ASP A 238 -12.29 0.78 -17.11
C ASP A 238 -11.46 1.91 -16.49
N ARG A 239 -11.83 2.42 -15.31
CA ARG A 239 -11.09 3.46 -14.61
C ARG A 239 -10.59 3.00 -13.26
N HIS A 240 -9.43 3.50 -12.87
CA HIS A 240 -8.86 3.26 -11.55
C HIS A 240 -8.26 4.54 -10.97
N SER A 241 -8.10 4.55 -9.66
CA SER A 241 -7.36 5.58 -8.93
C SER A 241 -6.61 4.93 -7.79
N ALA A 242 -5.52 5.56 -7.35
CA ALA A 242 -4.83 5.15 -6.14
C ALA A 242 -4.39 6.34 -5.29
N LEU A 243 -4.35 6.11 -3.99
CA LEU A 243 -3.90 7.06 -2.98
C LEU A 243 -3.03 6.33 -1.96
N ILE A 244 -1.86 6.89 -1.66
CA ILE A 244 -0.97 6.39 -0.62
C ILE A 244 -0.71 7.54 0.35
N ALA A 245 -1.20 7.44 1.58
CA ALA A 245 -1.09 8.51 2.56
C ALA A 245 -1.25 8.01 4.01
N PRO A 246 -0.83 8.82 5.01
CA PRO A 246 -1.30 8.67 6.38
C PRO A 246 -2.83 8.86 6.44
N VAL A 247 -3.52 7.97 7.13
CA VAL A 247 -4.97 7.96 7.27
C VAL A 247 -5.34 7.87 8.74
N PHE A 248 -6.19 8.80 9.17
CA PHE A 248 -6.79 8.86 10.50
C PHE A 248 -7.98 7.89 10.53
N VAL A 249 -7.74 6.66 10.94
CA VAL A 249 -8.74 5.58 11.02
C VAL A 249 -9.35 5.51 12.42
N LYS A 250 -10.58 5.00 12.54
CA LYS A 250 -11.18 4.77 13.87
C LYS A 250 -10.39 3.70 14.62
N GLU A 251 -10.24 3.87 15.93
CA GLU A 251 -9.42 2.96 16.76
C GLU A 251 -9.87 1.49 16.69
N ASN A 252 -11.17 1.25 16.54
CA ASN A 252 -11.80 -0.08 16.54
C ASN A 252 -12.12 -0.59 15.12
N ASP A 253 -11.67 0.10 14.07
CA ASP A 253 -11.78 -0.40 12.70
C ASP A 253 -10.69 -1.45 12.41
N PHE A 254 -10.84 -2.19 11.31
CA PHE A 254 -9.94 -3.24 10.85
C PHE A 254 -8.49 -2.74 10.82
N PHE A 255 -8.21 -1.61 10.16
CA PHE A 255 -6.85 -1.06 10.11
C PHE A 255 -6.39 -0.43 11.44
N GLY A 256 -7.30 0.14 12.23
CA GLY A 256 -6.97 0.68 13.56
C GLY A 256 -6.53 -0.40 14.55
N SER A 257 -6.94 -1.64 14.32
CA SER A 257 -6.58 -2.79 15.14
C SER A 257 -5.22 -3.41 14.76
N VAL A 258 -4.59 -2.97 13.66
CA VAL A 258 -3.30 -3.48 13.18
C VAL A 258 -2.18 -2.73 13.87
N ASN A 259 -1.35 -3.45 14.63
CA ASN A 259 -0.25 -2.90 15.42
C ASN A 259 1.10 -3.52 15.00
N GLU A 260 2.19 -2.99 15.56
CA GLU A 260 3.56 -3.44 15.31
C GLU A 260 3.91 -3.41 13.81
N ASN A 261 4.68 -4.39 13.33
CA ASN A 261 5.09 -4.49 11.93
C ASN A 261 4.14 -5.35 11.07
N TYR A 262 2.92 -5.62 11.55
CA TYR A 262 1.94 -6.39 10.79
C TYR A 262 1.37 -5.58 9.63
N ASN A 263 1.04 -6.30 8.57
CA ASN A 263 0.32 -5.78 7.43
C ASN A 263 -1.12 -6.28 7.45
N ALA A 264 -2.00 -5.53 6.79
CA ALA A 264 -3.39 -5.93 6.59
C ALA A 264 -3.93 -5.38 5.28
N GLN A 265 -4.84 -6.11 4.65
CA GLN A 265 -5.46 -5.71 3.38
C GLN A 265 -6.95 -6.00 3.38
N LEU A 266 -7.71 -5.11 2.75
CA LEU A 266 -9.10 -5.31 2.39
C LEU A 266 -9.21 -5.37 0.87
N VAL A 267 -9.89 -6.38 0.37
CA VAL A 267 -10.32 -6.46 -1.03
C VAL A 267 -11.81 -6.21 -1.07
N TYR A 268 -12.26 -5.42 -2.05
CA TYR A 268 -13.66 -5.05 -2.23
C TYR A 268 -14.24 -5.68 -3.50
N GLY A 269 -15.44 -6.24 -3.38
CA GLY A 269 -16.15 -6.87 -4.49
C GLY A 269 -17.66 -6.89 -4.25
N LYS A 270 -18.44 -6.90 -5.32
CA LYS A 270 -19.91 -6.79 -5.23
C LYS A 270 -20.54 -7.98 -4.53
N SER A 271 -20.01 -9.19 -4.75
CA SER A 271 -20.61 -10.42 -4.22
C SER A 271 -20.31 -10.68 -2.74
N PHE A 272 -19.18 -10.17 -2.23
CA PHE A 272 -18.70 -10.45 -0.88
C PHE A 272 -18.55 -9.19 0.01
N GLY A 273 -18.76 -8.00 -0.55
CA GLY A 273 -18.56 -6.73 0.15
C GLY A 273 -17.09 -6.44 0.40
N LYS A 274 -16.54 -6.95 1.52
CA LYS A 274 -15.13 -6.80 1.89
C LYS A 274 -14.54 -8.10 2.45
N LEU A 275 -13.34 -8.46 1.99
CA LEU A 275 -12.55 -9.57 2.52
C LEU A 275 -11.25 -9.06 3.12
N GLY A 276 -10.95 -9.48 4.35
CA GLY A 276 -9.78 -9.06 5.09
C GLY A 276 -8.68 -10.12 5.16
N TYR A 277 -7.44 -9.66 5.00
CA TYR A 277 -6.21 -10.43 5.13
C TYR A 277 -5.30 -9.73 6.15
N TYR A 278 -4.65 -10.48 7.02
CA TYR A 278 -3.81 -9.97 8.10
C TYR A 278 -2.66 -10.92 8.36
N GLY A 279 -1.47 -10.38 8.57
CA GLY A 279 -0.28 -11.18 8.84
C GLY A 279 1.01 -10.37 8.79
N GLN A 280 2.14 -11.05 8.91
CA GLN A 280 3.45 -10.40 8.80
C GLN A 280 3.76 -10.08 7.33
N GLY A 281 4.00 -8.80 7.06
CA GLY A 281 4.20 -8.27 5.71
C GLY A 281 5.65 -8.15 5.23
N ALA A 282 6.60 -8.55 6.08
CA ALA A 282 8.03 -8.48 5.83
C ALA A 282 8.77 -9.56 6.65
N GLY A 283 10.03 -9.78 6.31
CA GLY A 283 10.90 -10.76 6.96
C GLY A 283 11.32 -11.87 6.02
N GLY A 284 12.58 -12.32 6.15
CA GLY A 284 13.19 -13.29 5.24
C GLY A 284 12.37 -14.56 5.08
N LEU A 285 11.88 -15.12 6.18
CA LEU A 285 11.12 -16.38 6.18
C LEU A 285 9.72 -16.23 5.58
N ALA A 286 8.99 -15.16 5.92
CA ALA A 286 7.65 -14.92 5.38
C ALA A 286 7.68 -14.71 3.87
N THR A 287 8.63 -13.91 3.36
CA THR A 287 8.82 -13.71 1.92
C THR A 287 9.29 -14.99 1.22
N ALA A 288 10.21 -15.75 1.82
CA ALA A 288 10.67 -17.01 1.25
C ALA A 288 9.56 -18.07 1.21
N GLN A 289 8.66 -18.08 2.19
CA GLN A 289 7.50 -18.97 2.19
C GLN A 289 6.61 -18.72 0.97
N ALA A 290 6.33 -17.45 0.63
CA ALA A 290 5.56 -17.11 -0.56
C ALA A 290 6.26 -17.56 -1.85
N LEU A 291 7.58 -17.35 -1.95
CA LEU A 291 8.37 -17.83 -3.10
C LEU A 291 8.30 -19.35 -3.26
N VAL A 292 8.51 -20.10 -2.17
CA VAL A 292 8.48 -21.56 -2.19
C VAL A 292 7.07 -22.08 -2.49
N ALA A 293 6.02 -21.44 -1.96
CA ALA A 293 4.64 -21.79 -2.29
C ALA A 293 4.34 -21.61 -3.79
N ASP A 294 4.75 -20.48 -4.38
CA ASP A 294 4.63 -20.25 -5.83
C ASP A 294 5.39 -21.32 -6.63
N ALA A 295 6.53 -21.80 -6.12
CA ALA A 295 7.31 -22.84 -6.79
C ALA A 295 6.63 -24.21 -6.73
N LEU A 296 6.00 -24.54 -5.61
CA LEU A 296 5.20 -25.75 -5.49
C LEU A 296 3.95 -25.70 -6.38
N ASP A 297 3.34 -24.53 -6.55
CA ASP A 297 2.26 -24.35 -7.53
C ASP A 297 2.73 -24.59 -8.97
N VAL A 298 3.98 -24.27 -9.29
CA VAL A 298 4.60 -24.63 -10.59
C VAL A 298 4.78 -26.15 -10.69
N VAL A 299 5.32 -26.81 -9.67
CA VAL A 299 5.50 -28.27 -9.62
C VAL A 299 4.16 -29.01 -9.82
N ASP A 300 3.10 -28.53 -9.15
CA ASP A 300 1.77 -29.13 -9.19
C ASP A 300 0.96 -28.77 -10.46
N GLY A 301 1.48 -27.89 -11.33
CA GLY A 301 0.75 -27.38 -12.50
C GLY A 301 -0.47 -26.51 -12.12
N ARG A 302 -0.43 -25.84 -10.97
CA ARG A 302 -1.50 -25.00 -10.39
C ARG A 302 -1.27 -23.50 -10.55
N ILE A 303 -0.30 -23.11 -11.37
CA ILE A 303 0.11 -21.73 -11.63
C ILE A 303 -1.10 -20.81 -11.88
N ARG A 304 -1.22 -19.75 -11.07
CA ARG A 304 -2.17 -18.67 -11.34
C ARG A 304 -1.61 -17.73 -12.39
N GLN A 305 -2.16 -17.81 -13.59
CA GLN A 305 -1.74 -16.96 -14.71
C GLN A 305 -2.13 -15.50 -14.46
N ILE A 306 -1.12 -14.62 -14.46
CA ILE A 306 -1.32 -13.17 -14.45
C ILE A 306 -1.88 -12.76 -15.83
N ARG A 307 -3.05 -12.10 -15.82
CA ARG A 307 -3.69 -11.60 -17.04
C ARG A 307 -3.75 -10.08 -17.01
N LEU A 308 -3.00 -9.46 -17.92
CA LEU A 308 -2.99 -8.02 -18.16
C LEU A 308 -3.62 -7.72 -19.52
N ASP A 309 -4.86 -8.18 -19.70
CA ASP A 309 -5.61 -8.19 -20.96
C ASP A 309 -6.72 -7.13 -21.04
N GLN A 310 -6.86 -6.29 -20.00
CA GLN A 310 -7.76 -5.15 -19.96
C GLN A 310 -7.00 -3.85 -20.14
N THR A 311 -7.75 -2.78 -20.41
CA THR A 311 -7.25 -1.41 -20.35
C THR A 311 -7.90 -0.72 -19.17
N SER A 312 -7.13 0.05 -18.40
CA SER A 312 -7.70 0.94 -17.42
C SER A 312 -7.02 2.31 -17.41
N ALA A 313 -7.83 3.37 -17.45
CA ALA A 313 -7.38 4.75 -17.37
C ALA A 313 -7.29 5.23 -15.91
N LEU A 314 -6.26 6.00 -15.60
CA LEU A 314 -6.16 6.69 -14.31
C LEU A 314 -7.21 7.82 -14.25
N ASP A 315 -8.01 7.85 -13.21
CA ASP A 315 -9.02 8.87 -12.94
C ASP A 315 -9.01 9.26 -11.46
N SER A 316 -8.33 10.37 -11.14
CA SER A 316 -8.19 10.85 -9.76
C SER A 316 -9.53 11.17 -9.09
N SER A 317 -10.61 11.40 -9.86
CA SER A 317 -11.95 11.69 -9.32
C SER A 317 -12.63 10.49 -8.66
N LEU A 318 -12.11 9.27 -8.83
CA LEU A 318 -12.66 8.07 -8.16
C LEU A 318 -12.32 8.02 -6.66
N ILE A 319 -11.31 8.76 -6.21
CA ILE A 319 -10.94 8.86 -4.79
C ILE A 319 -11.13 10.31 -4.38
N VAL A 320 -12.31 10.59 -3.83
CA VAL A 320 -12.64 11.84 -3.17
C VAL A 320 -12.64 11.58 -1.67
N MET A 321 -11.80 12.32 -0.95
CA MET A 321 -11.57 12.10 0.47
C MET A 321 -11.69 13.40 1.24
N ASP A 322 -11.98 13.26 2.52
CA ASP A 322 -11.83 14.34 3.47
C ASP A 322 -10.38 14.36 3.96
N TRP A 323 -9.74 15.51 3.92
CA TRP A 323 -8.34 15.67 4.28
C TRP A 323 -8.21 16.41 5.58
N ILE A 324 -7.16 16.06 6.32
CA ILE A 324 -6.71 16.77 7.49
C ILE A 324 -5.27 17.21 7.26
N VAL A 325 -4.99 18.47 7.55
CA VAL A 325 -3.66 19.03 7.35
C VAL A 325 -3.24 19.87 8.55
N ARG A 326 -1.94 19.88 8.85
CA ARG A 326 -1.33 20.73 9.88
C ARG A 326 -0.14 21.46 9.25
N PRO A 327 -0.26 22.78 9.00
CA PRO A 327 0.83 23.58 8.45
C PRO A 327 2.11 23.52 9.30
N SER A 328 3.28 23.57 8.67
CA SER A 328 4.59 23.49 9.34
C SER A 328 4.90 24.73 10.17
N ALA A 329 4.40 25.88 9.73
CA ALA A 329 4.44 27.14 10.46
C ALA A 329 3.07 27.80 10.42
N LEU A 330 2.62 28.36 11.55
CA LEU A 330 1.47 29.28 11.62
C LEU A 330 1.71 30.60 10.86
N LYS A 331 2.73 30.67 10.00
CA LYS A 331 3.01 31.82 9.13
C LYS A 331 1.98 31.84 8.02
N ASP A 332 0.85 32.43 8.35
CA ASP A 332 -0.27 32.71 7.46
C ASP A 332 -0.98 31.46 6.92
N PRO A 333 -1.70 30.72 7.80
CA PRO A 333 -2.52 29.58 7.37
C PRO A 333 -3.54 29.98 6.30
N ILE A 334 -4.00 31.24 6.29
CA ILE A 334 -4.92 31.75 5.27
C ILE A 334 -4.24 31.69 3.90
N ASN A 335 -3.00 32.17 3.79
CA ASN A 335 -2.23 32.12 2.54
C ASN A 335 -1.87 30.69 2.09
N ALA A 336 -1.65 29.75 3.02
CA ALA A 336 -1.47 28.34 2.67
C ALA A 336 -2.71 27.81 1.90
N PHE A 337 -3.91 28.17 2.36
CA PHE A 337 -5.19 27.68 1.80
C PHE A 337 -5.84 28.59 0.75
N VAL A 338 -5.16 29.62 0.23
CA VAL A 338 -5.69 30.43 -0.89
C VAL A 338 -6.00 29.51 -2.09
N GLY A 339 -7.28 29.39 -2.45
CA GLY A 339 -7.77 28.44 -3.47
C GLY A 339 -8.50 27.22 -2.92
N PHE A 340 -8.62 27.07 -1.59
CA PHE A 340 -9.42 26.05 -0.90
C PHE A 340 -10.53 26.74 -0.08
N GLU A 341 -11.54 27.24 -0.78
CA GLU A 341 -12.64 28.03 -0.21
C GLU A 341 -13.47 27.25 0.83
N ASP A 342 -13.34 25.93 0.84
CA ASP A 342 -14.01 24.98 1.72
C ASP A 342 -13.15 24.47 2.88
N ALA A 343 -11.87 24.84 2.94
CA ALA A 343 -11.01 24.51 4.07
C ALA A 343 -11.48 25.26 5.32
N VAL A 344 -11.64 24.54 6.44
CA VAL A 344 -12.07 25.12 7.72
C VAL A 344 -11.17 24.67 8.87
N PRO A 345 -11.02 25.46 9.95
CA PRO A 345 -10.40 24.99 11.17
C PRO A 345 -11.08 23.73 11.69
N PHE A 346 -10.31 22.75 12.18
CA PHE A 346 -10.85 21.45 12.53
C PHE A 346 -11.94 21.49 13.62
N GLU A 347 -11.88 22.44 14.55
CA GLU A 347 -12.93 22.67 15.55
C GLU A 347 -14.33 22.91 14.95
N ASN A 348 -14.40 23.28 13.66
CA ASN A 348 -15.64 23.50 12.92
C ASN A 348 -16.03 22.30 12.04
N VAL A 349 -15.38 21.14 12.19
CA VAL A 349 -15.64 19.94 11.36
C VAL A 349 -17.07 19.48 11.47
N GLU A 350 -17.70 19.46 12.65
CA GLU A 350 -19.12 19.06 12.75
C GLU A 350 -20.03 19.93 11.86
N MET A 351 -19.76 21.25 11.79
CA MET A 351 -20.48 22.16 10.90
C MET A 351 -20.17 21.89 9.42
N ALA A 352 -18.91 21.56 9.09
CA ALA A 352 -18.53 21.17 7.73
C ALA A 352 -19.18 19.83 7.33
N SER A 353 -19.11 18.81 8.18
CA SER A 353 -19.75 17.51 7.97
C SER A 353 -21.27 17.65 7.83
N GLN A 354 -21.94 18.57 8.53
CA GLN A 354 -23.37 18.85 8.30
C GLN A 354 -23.65 19.51 6.95
N LYS A 355 -22.74 20.36 6.46
CA LYS A 355 -22.84 21.01 5.14
C LYS A 355 -22.67 20.01 3.99
N TYR A 356 -21.78 19.03 4.14
CA TYR A 356 -21.44 18.07 3.08
C TYR A 356 -22.10 16.68 3.25
N GLY A 357 -22.68 16.37 4.42
CA GLY A 357 -23.29 15.08 4.72
C GLY A 357 -24.79 14.97 4.40
N LYS A 358 -25.39 15.93 3.70
CA LYS A 358 -26.82 15.89 3.30
C LYS A 358 -27.11 15.29 1.92
N ASP A 359 -26.09 14.89 1.15
CA ASP A 359 -26.25 14.39 -0.22
C ASP A 359 -26.11 12.85 -0.37
N GLU A 360 -26.48 12.07 0.64
CA GLU A 360 -26.60 10.60 0.52
C GLU A 360 -27.91 10.04 1.10
N HIS A 361 -29.05 10.55 0.64
CA HIS A 361 -30.29 9.76 0.64
C HIS A 361 -30.93 9.81 -0.75
N LEU A 362 -30.40 8.99 -1.67
CA LEU A 362 -31.10 8.61 -2.88
C LEU A 362 -32.24 7.65 -2.51
N GLU A 363 -33.43 8.19 -2.70
CA GLU A 363 -34.74 7.56 -2.86
C GLU A 363 -34.72 6.05 -3.11
N SER A 364 -35.31 5.30 -2.18
CA SER A 364 -36.02 4.06 -2.52
C SER A 364 -37.52 4.34 -2.40
N ASP A 365 -38.14 4.59 -3.54
CA ASP A 365 -39.60 4.65 -3.65
C ASP A 365 -40.19 3.25 -3.44
N SER A 366 -40.91 3.03 -2.34
CA SER A 366 -42.33 2.61 -2.41
C SER A 366 -42.98 2.39 -1.04
N LYS A 367 -43.93 3.29 -0.73
CA LYS A 367 -45.26 3.09 -0.11
C LYS A 367 -45.36 2.29 1.20
N ASN A 368 -45.70 2.99 2.31
CA ASN A 368 -47.09 3.11 2.81
C ASN A 368 -47.20 3.89 4.14
N ASN A 369 -48.10 4.89 4.14
CA ASN A 369 -48.97 5.41 5.22
C ASN A 369 -48.57 5.21 6.70
N SER A 370 -48.48 6.30 7.48
CA SER A 370 -49.62 7.01 8.09
C SER A 370 -49.20 8.04 9.17
N ASN A 371 -49.92 9.16 9.19
CA ASN A 371 -50.10 10.18 10.22
C ASN A 371 -49.29 10.11 11.55
N SER A 372 -48.63 11.21 11.90
CA SER A 372 -49.07 12.05 13.04
C SER A 372 -48.32 13.39 13.10
N MET A 373 -49.09 14.46 13.34
CA MET A 373 -48.63 15.78 13.75
C MET A 373 -47.99 15.72 15.14
N MET A 374 -46.92 16.48 15.37
CA MET A 374 -46.79 17.30 16.59
C MET A 374 -45.76 18.42 16.43
N HIS A 375 -46.04 19.49 17.17
CA HIS A 375 -45.53 20.86 17.11
C HIS A 375 -44.16 21.12 17.77
N LEU A 376 -43.69 22.37 17.59
CA LEU A 376 -42.75 23.18 18.40
C LEU A 376 -41.26 22.99 18.05
N GLU A 377 -40.39 24.00 18.02
CA GLU A 377 -40.47 25.39 18.49
C GLU A 377 -39.38 26.21 17.76
N GLN A 378 -39.73 27.38 17.20
CA GLN A 378 -38.77 28.43 16.90
C GLN A 378 -38.30 29.03 18.23
N LYS A 379 -36.99 29.03 18.50
CA LYS A 379 -36.38 29.97 19.44
C LYS A 379 -35.18 30.67 18.80
N SER A 380 -35.45 31.91 18.42
CA SER A 380 -34.50 32.96 18.15
C SER A 380 -33.94 33.58 19.44
N HIS A 381 -32.69 34.04 19.32
CA HIS A 381 -31.96 35.02 20.16
C HIS A 381 -31.32 34.54 21.47
N THR A 382 -29.99 34.64 21.52
CA THR A 382 -29.31 35.62 22.40
C THR A 382 -27.87 35.93 21.97
N THR A 383 -27.65 37.21 21.68
CA THR A 383 -26.45 38.05 21.97
C THR A 383 -25.04 37.58 21.58
N LEU A 384 -24.55 38.16 20.48
CA LEU A 384 -23.15 38.51 20.25
C LEU A 384 -22.67 39.46 21.36
N GLY A 385 -21.95 38.92 22.34
CA GLY A 385 -21.16 39.67 23.32
C GLY A 385 -19.68 39.46 23.02
N THR A 386 -19.01 40.56 22.70
CA THR A 386 -17.57 40.66 22.49
C THR A 386 -16.81 40.37 23.79
N ASP A 387 -16.09 39.25 23.83
CA ASP A 387 -14.86 39.10 24.61
C ASP A 387 -13.91 38.18 23.84
N LEU A 388 -13.28 38.73 22.79
CA LEU A 388 -12.19 38.08 22.06
C LEU A 388 -10.85 38.40 22.76
N SER A 389 -10.79 38.10 24.06
CA SER A 389 -9.52 37.98 24.79
C SER A 389 -9.20 36.50 25.01
N GLY A 390 -8.97 35.82 23.88
CA GLY A 390 -8.33 34.49 23.82
C GLY A 390 -9.10 33.44 23.04
N PRO A 391 -8.85 33.28 21.73
CA PRO A 391 -9.03 32.00 21.08
C PRO A 391 -7.76 31.18 21.34
N SER A 392 -7.86 30.14 22.15
CA SER A 392 -6.86 29.08 22.17
C SER A 392 -6.69 28.56 20.75
N ILE A 393 -5.48 28.72 20.19
CA ILE A 393 -4.95 28.08 18.98
C ILE A 393 -4.86 26.55 19.22
N GLN A 394 -5.93 25.93 19.69
CA GLN A 394 -6.04 24.52 20.03
C GLN A 394 -6.75 23.83 18.85
N SER A 395 -6.13 23.74 17.68
CA SER A 395 -5.30 22.55 17.47
C SER A 395 -4.34 22.67 16.28
N GLY A 396 -4.39 23.76 15.50
CA GLY A 396 -3.52 23.96 14.33
C GLY A 396 -3.83 23.06 13.13
N TYR A 397 -4.92 22.29 13.17
CA TYR A 397 -5.37 21.44 12.07
C TYR A 397 -6.48 22.10 11.27
N TRP A 398 -6.44 21.85 9.97
CA TRP A 398 -7.47 22.23 9.03
C TRP A 398 -8.08 21.00 8.39
N PHE A 399 -9.38 21.07 8.15
CA PHE A 399 -10.15 20.06 7.47
C PHE A 399 -10.52 20.55 6.08
N ILE A 400 -10.23 19.73 5.08
CA ILE A 400 -10.50 20.04 3.67
C ILE A 400 -11.38 18.91 3.12
N PRO A 401 -12.71 19.09 3.13
CA PRO A 401 -13.64 18.05 2.73
C PRO A 401 -13.62 17.78 1.23
N GLN A 402 -13.92 16.54 0.86
CA GLN A 402 -14.32 16.17 -0.50
C GLN A 402 -13.38 16.66 -1.62
N LYS A 403 -12.06 16.46 -1.45
CA LYS A 403 -11.05 16.78 -2.47
C LYS A 403 -10.36 15.53 -3.01
N THR A 404 -9.87 15.65 -4.25
CA THR A 404 -8.93 14.70 -4.85
C THR A 404 -7.51 14.96 -4.36
N LEU A 405 -6.61 13.98 -4.53
CA LEU A 405 -5.18 14.14 -4.22
C LEU A 405 -4.52 15.27 -5.03
N ASP A 406 -4.86 15.42 -6.31
CA ASP A 406 -4.31 16.47 -7.19
C ASP A 406 -4.53 17.87 -6.61
N SER A 407 -5.65 18.06 -5.90
CA SER A 407 -5.93 19.31 -5.21
C SER A 407 -4.87 19.57 -4.13
N LEU A 408 -4.42 18.56 -3.40
CA LEU A 408 -3.49 18.73 -2.29
C LEU A 408 -2.03 18.95 -2.72
N GLU A 409 -1.64 18.56 -3.94
CA GLU A 409 -0.28 18.78 -4.43
C GLU A 409 0.07 20.29 -4.44
N ALA A 410 -0.89 21.13 -4.80
CA ALA A 410 -0.74 22.58 -4.75
C ALA A 410 -0.49 23.14 -3.33
N LEU A 411 -0.98 22.46 -2.29
CA LEU A 411 -0.68 22.83 -0.90
C LEU A 411 0.73 22.38 -0.51
N ARG A 412 1.12 21.17 -0.91
CA ARG A 412 2.46 20.63 -0.64
C ARG A 412 3.56 21.51 -1.27
N ASP A 413 3.32 22.06 -2.46
CA ASP A 413 4.28 22.96 -3.13
C ASP A 413 4.47 24.28 -2.36
N ARG A 414 3.45 24.74 -1.62
CA ARG A 414 3.50 25.97 -0.82
C ARG A 414 4.07 25.75 0.57
N ASP A 415 3.77 24.61 1.19
CA ASP A 415 4.29 24.19 2.49
C ASP A 415 4.78 22.73 2.43
N PRO A 416 6.05 22.50 2.01
CA PRO A 416 6.61 21.16 1.88
C PRO A 416 6.74 20.39 3.20
N GLU A 417 6.70 21.10 4.33
CA GLU A 417 6.87 20.54 5.67
C GLU A 417 5.51 20.31 6.37
N MET A 418 4.40 20.63 5.70
CA MET A 418 3.05 20.41 6.21
C MET A 418 2.78 18.91 6.42
N MET A 419 2.11 18.58 7.53
CA MET A 419 1.52 17.25 7.68
C MET A 419 0.24 17.17 6.86
N ILE A 420 0.14 16.15 6.02
CA ILE A 420 -1.04 15.84 5.22
C ILE A 420 -1.51 14.43 5.59
N GLY A 421 -2.79 14.29 5.87
CA GLY A 421 -3.43 13.00 6.07
C GLY A 421 -4.87 12.98 5.58
N VAL A 422 -5.41 11.77 5.48
CA VAL A 422 -6.82 11.54 5.15
C VAL A 422 -7.61 11.36 6.44
N TRP A 423 -8.75 12.03 6.54
CA TRP A 423 -9.72 11.84 7.60
C TRP A 423 -10.82 10.87 7.17
N LYS A 424 -10.69 9.58 7.51
CA LYS A 424 -11.60 8.54 7.01
C LYS A 424 -12.93 8.53 7.77
N ASN A 425 -14.03 8.94 7.17
CA ASN A 425 -15.32 9.11 7.88
C ASN A 425 -16.16 7.82 8.02
N GLN A 426 -15.93 6.78 7.22
CA GLN A 426 -16.36 5.40 7.45
C GLN A 426 -15.62 4.43 6.53
#